data_AF-A0A4P5ZSK2-F1
#
_entry.id   AF-A0A4P5ZSK2-F1
#
_cell.length_a   1.000
_cell.length_b   1.000
_cell.length_c   1.000
_cell.angle_alpha   90.00
_cell.angle_beta   90.00
_cell.angle_gamma   90.00
#
_symmetry.space_group_name_H-M   'P 1'
#
loop_
_entity.id
_entity.type
_entity.pdbx_description
1 polymer ?
#
loop_
_entity_poly.entity_id
_entity_poly.type
_entity_poly.pdbx_seq_one_letter_code
_entity_poly.pdbx_strand_id
1 'polypeptide(L)'
;MKINEIMSKFILPLTLFNTFFFSILDIKAQEVEGCFWINSLDQNMRIPTYMCGRLNSTIQNPAQILNNLSVEQSFIQNYKKLANSQEEPLLKSLLLSTIKNSPDGEVNEAKKFCAAFQSGQSYQDIIKSESEKLSQQDEGSATYRANLRLVSFRLVLATKHFCPQFASQINQ
;
A
#
# COMPACT_ATOMS: atom_id res chain seq x y z
N MET A 1 -59.78 -42.03 -33.54
CA MET A 1 -59.75 -43.48 -33.31
C MET A 1 -58.85 -43.73 -32.11
N LYS A 2 -59.43 -44.13 -30.95
CA LYS A 2 -58.82 -44.81 -29.78
C LYS A 2 -57.64 -44.06 -29.09
N ILE A 3 -57.64 -43.68 -27.82
CA ILE A 3 -58.10 -44.27 -26.53
C ILE A 3 -58.11 -43.10 -25.52
N ASN A 4 -59.24 -42.79 -24.89
CA ASN A 4 -59.66 -43.20 -23.53
C ASN A 4 -58.76 -42.61 -22.42
N GLU A 5 -59.26 -41.65 -21.62
CA GLU A 5 -59.98 -41.88 -20.34
C GLU A 5 -58.99 -42.18 -19.20
N ILE A 6 -59.02 -41.58 -18.00
CA ILE A 6 -60.15 -41.26 -17.11
C ILE A 6 -59.61 -40.41 -15.94
N MET A 7 -60.38 -39.37 -15.57
CA MET A 7 -60.81 -38.97 -14.22
C MET A 7 -59.81 -39.05 -13.05
N SER A 8 -59.48 -37.92 -12.43
CA SER A 8 -60.21 -37.34 -11.28
C SER A 8 -59.80 -37.97 -9.94
N LYS A 9 -59.19 -37.17 -9.05
CA LYS A 9 -59.84 -36.65 -7.85
C LYS A 9 -58.85 -35.88 -6.97
N PHE A 10 -59.32 -34.70 -6.56
CA PHE A 10 -58.98 -34.00 -5.32
C PHE A 10 -58.58 -34.92 -4.17
N ILE A 11 -57.58 -34.52 -3.38
CA ILE A 11 -57.62 -34.40 -1.90
C ILE A 11 -56.30 -33.71 -1.46
N LEU A 12 -56.41 -32.47 -0.98
CA LEU A 12 -55.60 -31.89 0.09
C LEU A 12 -56.40 -32.14 1.39
N PRO A 13 -55.83 -32.29 2.62
CA PRO A 13 -54.83 -31.35 3.14
C PRO A 13 -53.83 -31.88 4.24
N LEU A 14 -52.92 -30.96 4.60
CA LEU A 14 -52.30 -30.67 5.92
C LEU A 14 -51.44 -31.68 6.73
N THR A 15 -50.19 -31.24 6.93
CA THR A 15 -49.36 -31.22 8.17
C THR A 15 -48.79 -32.51 8.75
N LEU A 16 -47.45 -32.62 8.84
CA LEU A 16 -46.66 -32.43 10.07
C LEU A 16 -45.18 -32.86 9.87
N PHE A 17 -44.27 -31.95 10.24
CA PHE A 17 -43.00 -32.19 10.96
C PHE A 17 -42.02 -33.31 10.52
N ASN A 18 -40.88 -32.90 9.95
CA ASN A 18 -39.50 -33.11 10.47
C ASN A 18 -38.50 -32.88 9.33
N THR A 19 -37.74 -31.78 9.35
CA THR A 19 -36.35 -31.67 9.83
C THR A 19 -35.32 -32.47 9.02
N PHE A 20 -34.15 -31.86 8.83
CA PHE A 20 -32.88 -32.47 8.38
C PHE A 20 -32.67 -32.75 6.89
N PHE A 21 -32.19 -31.75 6.14
CA PHE A 21 -30.75 -31.51 5.90
C PHE A 21 -30.62 -30.50 4.76
N PHE A 22 -30.20 -29.27 5.10
CA PHE A 22 -29.49 -28.42 4.16
C PHE A 22 -28.17 -29.13 3.86
N SER A 23 -28.09 -29.87 2.75
CA SER A 23 -26.81 -30.21 2.15
C SER A 23 -26.28 -28.96 1.48
N ILE A 24 -25.71 -28.09 2.32
CA ILE A 24 -24.72 -27.11 1.87
C ILE A 24 -23.64 -27.96 1.21
N LEU A 25 -23.54 -27.87 -0.12
CA LEU A 25 -22.36 -28.36 -0.83
C LEU A 25 -21.21 -27.53 -0.28
N ASP A 26 -20.48 -28.11 0.68
CA ASP A 26 -19.14 -27.69 1.03
C ASP A 26 -18.30 -27.80 -0.25
N ILE A 27 -18.25 -26.71 -1.00
CA ILE A 27 -17.17 -26.48 -1.96
C ILE A 27 -15.95 -26.25 -1.06
N LYS A 28 -15.32 -27.35 -0.65
CA LYS A 28 -13.93 -27.30 -0.22
C LYS A 28 -13.18 -26.72 -1.41
N ALA A 29 -12.79 -25.45 -1.31
CA ALA A 29 -11.74 -24.88 -2.13
C ALA A 29 -10.51 -25.74 -1.87
N GLN A 30 -10.35 -26.79 -2.67
CA GLN A 30 -9.13 -27.56 -2.71
C GLN A 30 -8.10 -26.59 -3.25
N GLU A 31 -7.17 -26.15 -2.40
CA GLU A 31 -6.01 -25.37 -2.82
C GLU A 31 -5.25 -26.23 -3.82
N VAL A 32 -5.58 -26.06 -5.10
CA VAL A 32 -4.84 -26.71 -6.18
C VAL A 32 -3.55 -25.93 -6.30
N GLU A 33 -2.49 -26.49 -5.73
CA GLU A 33 -1.15 -25.92 -5.82
C GLU A 33 -0.72 -25.86 -7.30
N GLY A 34 -0.74 -24.66 -7.87
CA GLY A 34 -0.42 -24.42 -9.28
C GLY A 34 -0.79 -23.01 -9.71
N CYS A 35 -0.09 -22.48 -10.72
CA CYS A 35 -0.48 -21.21 -11.31
C CYS A 35 -1.46 -21.45 -12.45
N PHE A 36 -2.53 -20.68 -12.43
CA PHE A 36 -3.58 -20.74 -13.41
C PHE A 36 -3.78 -19.34 -13.99
N TRP A 37 -4.02 -19.28 -15.29
CA TRP A 37 -4.55 -18.08 -15.93
C TRP A 37 -6.07 -18.25 -16.05
N ILE A 38 -6.82 -17.21 -15.70
CA ILE A 38 -8.26 -17.15 -15.91
C ILE A 38 -8.49 -16.19 -17.06
N ASN A 39 -9.09 -16.70 -18.15
CA ASN A 39 -9.42 -15.85 -19.30
C ASN A 39 -10.74 -15.08 -19.07
N SER A 40 -11.11 -14.20 -20.00
CA SER A 40 -12.35 -13.41 -19.93
C SER A 40 -13.65 -14.23 -20.04
N LEU A 41 -13.55 -15.56 -20.12
CA LEU A 41 -14.67 -16.51 -20.18
C LEU A 41 -14.68 -17.43 -18.95
N ASP A 42 -13.96 -17.07 -17.88
CA ASP A 42 -13.82 -17.81 -16.61
C ASP A 42 -13.28 -19.23 -16.76
N GLN A 43 -12.49 -19.50 -17.81
CA GLN A 43 -11.85 -20.78 -18.01
C GLN A 43 -10.46 -20.79 -17.37
N ASN A 44 -10.22 -21.79 -16.50
CA ASN A 44 -8.93 -22.01 -15.85
C ASN A 44 -7.98 -22.76 -16.80
N MET A 45 -6.87 -22.12 -17.15
CA MET A 45 -5.79 -22.77 -17.90
C MET A 45 -4.56 -22.93 -17.00
N ARG A 46 -4.08 -24.17 -16.86
CA ARG A 46 -2.86 -24.46 -16.09
C ARG A 46 -1.65 -23.88 -16.81
N ILE A 47 -0.93 -22.99 -16.14
CA ILE A 47 0.30 -22.41 -16.65
C ILE A 47 1.45 -23.37 -16.25
N PRO A 48 2.42 -23.65 -17.15
CA PRO A 48 3.64 -24.34 -16.77
C PRO A 48 4.34 -23.62 -15.61
N THR A 49 4.82 -24.38 -14.62
CA THR A 49 5.34 -23.84 -13.35
C THR A 49 6.52 -22.88 -13.53
N TYR A 50 7.26 -22.96 -14.64
CA TYR A 50 8.37 -22.02 -14.94
C TYR A 50 7.89 -20.64 -15.42
N MET A 51 6.64 -20.50 -15.86
CA MET A 51 6.02 -19.22 -16.24
C MET A 51 5.20 -18.61 -15.11
N CYS A 52 5.00 -19.35 -14.02
CA CYS A 52 4.68 -18.73 -12.75
C CYS A 52 5.82 -17.78 -12.41
N GLY A 53 5.55 -16.47 -12.39
CA GLY A 53 6.45 -15.57 -11.69
C GLY A 53 6.69 -16.15 -10.29
N ARG A 54 7.95 -16.28 -9.87
CA ARG A 54 8.27 -16.67 -8.50
C ARG A 54 7.60 -15.65 -7.59
N LEU A 55 6.41 -15.97 -7.07
CA LEU A 55 5.90 -15.36 -5.87
C LEU A 55 6.84 -15.83 -4.76
N ASN A 56 7.98 -15.15 -4.63
CA ASN A 56 8.76 -15.22 -3.41
C ASN A 56 7.77 -15.00 -2.26
N SER A 57 7.84 -15.86 -1.26
CA SER A 57 6.93 -16.05 -0.13
C SER A 57 6.76 -14.85 0.81
N THR A 58 6.90 -13.63 0.29
CA THR A 58 6.40 -12.40 0.88
C THR A 58 5.26 -11.91 -0.01
N ILE A 59 4.16 -12.65 -0.06
CA ILE A 59 2.90 -12.11 -0.56
C ILE A 59 2.52 -11.01 0.45
N GLN A 60 3.04 -9.79 0.23
CA GLN A 60 2.47 -8.62 0.86
C GLN A 60 0.99 -8.64 0.47
N ASN A 61 0.13 -8.73 1.48
CA ASN A 61 -1.31 -8.81 1.29
C ASN A 61 -1.72 -7.71 0.29
N PRO A 62 -2.48 -7.98 -0.79
CA PRO A 62 -2.90 -6.96 -1.73
C PRO A 62 -3.52 -5.72 -1.07
N ALA A 63 -4.19 -5.90 0.08
CA ALA A 63 -4.69 -4.81 0.91
C ALA A 63 -3.56 -4.00 1.57
N GLN A 64 -2.47 -4.63 2.02
CA GLN A 64 -1.27 -3.93 2.50
C GLN A 64 -0.57 -3.17 1.37
N ILE A 65 -0.49 -3.73 0.15
CA ILE A 65 0.08 -3.03 -1.00
C ILE A 65 -0.76 -1.78 -1.33
N LEU A 66 -2.08 -1.93 -1.40
CA LEU A 66 -2.99 -0.80 -1.68
C LEU A 66 -2.93 0.27 -0.57
N ASN A 67 -2.86 -0.14 0.70
CA ASN A 67 -2.68 0.77 1.81
C ASN A 67 -1.33 1.49 1.76
N ASN A 68 -0.24 0.78 1.42
CA ASN A 68 1.07 1.39 1.27
C ASN A 68 1.10 2.42 0.13
N LEU A 69 0.51 2.10 -1.02
CA LEU A 69 0.37 3.05 -2.13
C LEU A 69 -0.44 4.29 -1.71
N SER A 70 -1.50 4.12 -0.92
CA SER A 70 -2.28 5.23 -0.37
C SER A 70 -1.46 6.12 0.58
N VAL A 71 -0.65 5.52 1.45
CA VAL A 71 0.24 6.24 2.38
C VAL A 71 1.30 7.02 1.61
N GLU A 72 1.94 6.42 0.60
CA GLU A 72 2.95 7.06 -0.24
C GLU A 72 2.36 8.23 -1.04
N GLN A 73 1.16 8.06 -1.61
CA GLN A 73 0.46 9.16 -2.27
C GLN A 73 0.16 10.30 -1.28
N SER A 74 -0.28 9.99 -0.07
CA SER A 74 -0.52 11.01 0.96
C SER A 74 0.77 11.71 1.38
N PHE A 75 1.91 11.00 1.43
CA PHE A 75 3.23 11.59 1.66
C PHE A 75 3.56 12.60 0.57
N ILE A 76 3.44 12.21 -0.71
CA ILE A 76 3.75 13.08 -1.86
C ILE A 76 2.90 14.35 -1.84
N GLN A 77 1.60 14.23 -1.51
CA GLN A 77 0.72 15.39 -1.41
C GLN A 77 1.11 16.33 -0.27
N ASN A 78 1.45 15.78 0.90
CA ASN A 78 1.88 16.61 2.04
C ASN A 78 3.24 17.25 1.79
N TYR A 79 4.17 16.55 1.13
CA TYR A 79 5.41 17.13 0.65
C TYR A 79 5.12 18.34 -0.26
N LYS A 80 4.26 18.18 -1.26
CA LYS A 80 3.92 19.28 -2.19
C LYS A 80 3.29 20.46 -1.46
N LYS A 81 2.48 20.23 -0.43
CA LYS A 81 1.91 21.30 0.41
C LYS A 81 3.01 22.05 1.16
N LEU A 82 3.94 21.35 1.80
CA LEU A 82 5.07 21.96 2.50
C LEU A 82 5.99 22.73 1.54
N ALA A 83 6.28 22.18 0.36
CA ALA A 83 7.08 22.87 -0.65
C ALA A 83 6.38 24.15 -1.15
N ASN A 84 5.06 24.10 -1.35
CA ASN A 84 4.29 25.26 -1.77
C ASN A 84 4.18 26.37 -0.72
N SER A 85 4.32 26.04 0.56
CA SER A 85 4.28 26.99 1.68
C SER A 85 5.62 27.72 1.89
N GLN A 86 6.67 27.41 1.10
CA GLN A 86 7.91 28.16 1.19
C GLN A 86 7.75 29.53 0.54
N GLU A 87 8.15 30.58 1.25
CA GLU A 87 8.07 31.97 0.78
C GLU A 87 9.13 32.28 -0.29
N GLU A 88 10.34 31.73 -0.14
CA GLU A 88 11.44 31.93 -1.09
C GLU A 88 11.14 31.21 -2.43
N PRO A 89 10.98 31.92 -3.56
CA PRO A 89 10.54 31.31 -4.82
C PRO A 89 11.51 30.27 -5.38
N LEU A 90 12.82 30.52 -5.26
CA LEU A 90 13.85 29.60 -5.74
C LEU A 90 13.86 28.31 -4.92
N LEU A 91 13.79 28.42 -3.59
CA LEU A 91 13.67 27.28 -2.68
C LEU A 91 12.42 26.46 -2.96
N LYS A 92 11.26 27.11 -3.11
CA LYS A 92 10.00 26.47 -3.51
C LYS A 92 10.14 25.70 -4.82
N SER A 93 10.72 26.32 -5.84
CA SER A 93 10.92 25.70 -7.16
C SER A 93 11.81 24.46 -7.06
N LEU A 94 12.94 24.56 -6.34
CA LEU A 94 13.85 23.44 -6.13
C LEU A 94 13.16 22.28 -5.42
N LEU A 95 12.45 22.53 -4.32
CA LEU A 95 11.74 21.49 -3.57
C LEU A 95 10.65 20.80 -4.41
N LEU A 96 9.88 21.58 -5.18
CA LEU A 96 8.86 21.05 -6.08
C LEU A 96 9.47 20.25 -7.23
N SER A 97 10.62 20.68 -7.75
CA SER A 97 11.38 19.95 -8.77
C SER A 97 11.85 18.60 -8.24
N THR A 98 12.39 18.55 -7.02
CA THR A 98 12.86 17.31 -6.39
C THR A 98 11.77 16.23 -6.35
N ILE A 99 10.60 16.53 -5.79
CA ILE A 99 9.49 15.56 -5.70
C ILE A 99 8.85 15.25 -7.06
N LYS A 100 8.93 16.18 -8.02
CA LYS A 100 8.44 15.94 -9.38
C LYS A 100 9.35 14.95 -10.12
N ASN A 101 10.66 15.08 -9.96
CA ASN A 101 11.64 14.30 -10.69
C ASN A 101 11.84 12.90 -10.08
N SER A 102 11.69 12.76 -8.76
CA SER A 102 11.88 11.48 -8.07
C SER A 102 10.91 11.30 -6.90
N PRO A 103 9.60 11.13 -7.16
CA PRO A 103 8.62 10.94 -6.09
C PRO A 103 8.93 9.70 -5.23
N ASP A 104 9.28 8.59 -5.87
CA ASP A 104 9.63 7.34 -5.17
C ASP A 104 10.96 7.47 -4.42
N GLY A 105 11.90 8.30 -4.92
CA GLY A 105 13.13 8.61 -4.22
C GLY A 105 12.87 9.31 -2.89
N GLU A 106 12.02 10.34 -2.89
CA GLU A 106 11.66 11.07 -1.66
C GLU A 106 10.91 10.18 -0.65
N VAL A 107 10.02 9.31 -1.14
CA VAL A 107 9.36 8.29 -0.31
C VAL A 107 10.37 7.35 0.32
N ASN A 108 11.33 6.84 -0.46
CA ASN A 108 12.34 5.91 0.02
C ASN A 108 13.29 6.56 1.02
N GLU A 109 13.70 7.82 0.81
CA GLU A 109 14.50 8.55 1.79
C GLU A 109 13.74 8.74 3.12
N ALA A 110 12.44 9.07 3.07
CA ALA A 110 11.63 9.17 4.27
C ALA A 110 11.49 7.81 4.99
N LYS A 111 11.33 6.70 4.25
CA LYS A 111 11.35 5.34 4.84
C LYS A 111 12.70 5.00 5.48
N LYS A 112 13.82 5.47 4.94
CA LYS A 112 15.15 5.28 5.57
C LYS A 112 15.24 5.98 6.91
N PHE A 113 14.75 7.22 7.04
CA PHE A 113 14.67 7.88 8.34
C PHE A 113 13.79 7.12 9.32
N CYS A 114 12.69 6.55 8.82
CA CYS A 114 11.85 5.70 9.63
C CYS A 114 12.58 4.45 10.16
N ALA A 115 13.36 3.79 9.30
CA ALA A 115 14.20 2.67 9.71
C ALA A 115 15.29 3.10 10.71
N ALA A 116 15.84 4.30 10.57
CA ALA A 116 16.81 4.86 11.52
C ALA A 116 16.20 5.01 12.93
N PHE A 117 14.99 5.57 13.04
CA PHE A 117 14.28 5.63 14.32
C PHE A 117 14.00 4.24 14.91
N GLN A 118 13.58 3.28 14.06
CA GLN A 118 13.35 1.90 14.49
C GLN A 118 14.63 1.21 15.00
N SER A 119 15.79 1.62 14.49
CA SER A 119 17.10 1.15 14.96
C SER A 119 17.60 1.82 16.24
N GLY A 120 16.81 2.76 16.81
CA GLY A 120 17.13 3.46 18.06
C GLY A 120 17.91 4.76 17.88
N GLN A 121 18.08 5.28 16.65
CA GLN A 121 18.68 6.59 16.44
C GLN A 121 17.72 7.70 16.88
N SER A 122 18.26 8.72 17.56
CA SER A 122 17.46 9.89 17.95
C SER A 122 17.31 10.87 16.78
N TYR A 123 16.28 11.72 16.85
CA TYR A 123 16.09 12.81 15.89
C TYR A 123 17.35 13.69 15.77
N GLN A 124 18.00 14.02 16.89
CA GLN A 124 19.19 14.86 16.92
C GLN A 124 20.39 14.18 16.24
N ASP A 125 20.58 12.87 16.43
CA ASP A 125 21.66 12.13 15.77
C ASP A 125 21.46 12.08 14.25
N ILE A 126 20.22 11.86 13.81
CA ILE A 126 19.89 11.82 12.38
C ILE A 126 20.11 13.20 11.76
N ILE A 127 19.58 14.27 12.36
CA ILE A 127 19.77 15.64 11.87
C ILE A 127 21.25 16.00 11.81
N LYS A 128 22.02 15.66 12.84
CA LYS A 128 23.47 15.91 12.86
C LYS A 128 24.17 15.19 11.71
N SER A 129 23.93 13.89 11.54
CA SER A 129 24.56 13.09 10.48
C SER A 129 24.19 13.62 9.08
N GLU A 130 22.93 13.98 8.87
CA GLU A 130 22.48 14.54 7.58
C GLU A 130 23.07 15.93 7.33
N SER A 131 23.17 16.77 8.36
CA SER A 131 23.77 18.10 8.25
C SER A 131 25.27 18.02 7.94
N GLU A 132 25.99 17.05 8.54
CA GLU A 132 27.41 16.78 8.24
C GLU A 132 27.64 16.32 6.79
N LYS A 133 26.67 15.64 6.16
CA LYS A 133 26.76 15.32 4.72
C LYS A 133 26.60 16.55 3.84
N LEU A 134 25.85 17.54 4.33
CA LEU A 134 25.58 18.79 3.61
C LEU A 134 26.66 19.85 3.80
N SER A 135 27.49 19.75 4.84
CA SER A 135 28.58 20.72 5.12
C SER A 135 29.69 20.73 4.06
N GLN A 136 29.71 19.75 3.16
CA GLN A 136 30.59 19.74 1.99
C GLN A 136 30.08 20.65 0.85
N GLN A 137 28.90 21.24 1.00
CA GLN A 137 28.30 22.16 0.02
C GLN A 137 28.63 23.61 0.38
N ASP A 138 28.49 24.50 -0.61
CA ASP A 138 28.64 25.95 -0.40
C ASP A 138 27.54 26.46 0.53
N GLU A 139 27.93 26.72 1.79
CA GLU A 139 27.04 27.20 2.85
C GLU A 139 26.37 28.51 2.41
N GLY A 140 25.04 28.58 2.55
CA GLY A 140 24.27 29.76 2.15
C GLY A 140 23.89 29.80 0.67
N SER A 141 24.27 28.82 -0.15
CA SER A 141 23.68 28.64 -1.48
C SER A 141 22.20 28.25 -1.38
N ALA A 142 21.40 28.58 -2.41
CA ALA A 142 19.99 28.16 -2.48
C ALA A 142 19.85 26.63 -2.49
N THR A 143 20.81 25.94 -3.10
CA THR A 143 20.89 24.47 -3.12
C THR A 143 21.14 23.90 -1.73
N TYR A 144 22.08 24.48 -0.96
CA TYR A 144 22.32 24.08 0.43
C TYR A 144 21.06 24.26 1.30
N ARG A 145 20.40 25.43 1.21
CA ARG A 145 19.13 25.67 1.91
C ARG A 145 18.03 24.69 1.50
N ALA A 146 17.93 24.38 0.21
CA ALA A 146 16.98 23.39 -0.30
C ALA A 146 17.27 22.00 0.28
N ASN A 147 18.52 21.57 0.29
CA ASN A 147 18.91 20.27 0.83
C ASN A 147 18.67 20.16 2.34
N LEU A 148 18.97 21.21 3.11
CA LEU A 148 18.60 21.25 4.53
C LEU A 148 17.09 21.11 4.71
N ARG A 149 16.29 21.81 3.89
CA ARG A 149 14.84 21.75 3.97
C ARG A 149 14.29 20.38 3.57
N LEU A 150 14.91 19.71 2.60
CA LEU A 150 14.59 18.33 2.21
C LEU A 150 14.75 17.36 3.38
N VAL A 151 15.87 17.45 4.11
CA VAL A 151 16.10 16.62 5.30
C VAL A 151 14.98 16.81 6.32
N SER A 152 14.64 18.05 6.66
CA SER A 152 13.55 18.33 7.60
C SER A 152 12.19 17.84 7.10
N PHE A 153 11.85 18.04 5.82
CA PHE A 153 10.58 17.57 5.25
C PHE A 153 10.48 16.06 5.34
N ARG A 154 11.52 15.35 4.89
CA ARG A 154 11.54 13.89 4.91
C ARG A 154 11.42 13.34 6.32
N LEU A 155 12.08 13.95 7.32
CA LEU A 155 11.97 13.53 8.72
C LEU A 155 10.57 13.73 9.29
N VAL A 156 9.99 14.93 9.13
CA VAL A 156 8.64 15.25 9.61
C VAL A 156 7.60 14.37 8.94
N LEU A 157 7.72 14.17 7.63
CA LEU A 157 6.78 13.34 6.89
C LEU A 157 7.01 11.85 7.14
N ALA A 158 8.23 11.41 7.43
CA ALA A 158 8.52 10.02 7.81
C ALA A 158 7.79 9.63 9.09
N THR A 159 7.90 10.44 10.13
CA THR A 159 7.17 10.18 11.38
C THR A 159 5.67 10.34 11.19
N LYS A 160 5.19 11.21 10.29
CA LYS A 160 3.74 11.31 10.03
C LYS A 160 3.17 10.10 9.29
N HIS A 161 3.89 9.56 8.30
CA HIS A 161 3.32 8.60 7.34
C HIS A 161 3.81 7.17 7.51
N PHE A 162 5.08 6.97 7.89
CA PHE A 162 5.71 5.66 7.92
C PHE A 162 5.98 5.13 9.33
N CYS A 163 6.19 6.03 10.31
CA CYS A 163 6.31 5.65 11.73
C CYS A 163 5.78 6.71 12.71
N PRO A 164 4.44 6.80 12.83
CA PRO A 164 3.75 7.71 13.77
C PRO A 164 4.15 7.55 15.22
N GLN A 165 4.63 6.37 15.63
CA GLN A 165 5.11 6.13 16.99
C GLN A 165 6.31 7.01 17.39
N PHE A 166 7.06 7.56 16.43
CA PHE A 166 8.21 8.43 16.69
C PHE A 166 7.90 9.92 16.51
N ALA A 167 6.64 10.31 16.28
CA ALA A 167 6.27 11.70 16.08
C ALA A 167 6.62 12.62 17.27
N SER A 168 6.66 12.07 18.49
CA SER A 168 7.06 12.80 19.69
C SER A 168 8.53 13.21 19.71
N GLN A 169 9.42 12.51 19.00
CA GLN A 169 10.86 12.82 18.99
C GLN A 169 11.22 14.08 18.19
N ILE A 170 10.31 14.59 17.35
CA ILE A 170 10.53 15.81 16.56
C ILE A 170 10.26 17.08 17.39
N ASN A 171 9.45 16.96 18.45
CA ASN A 171 9.03 18.09 19.28
C ASN A 171 9.88 18.24 20.56
N GLN A 172 11.01 17.52 20.66
CA GLN A 172 11.94 17.52 21.78
C GLN A 172 13.23 18.25 21.41
#